data_AF-A0A1Y2H121-F1
#
_entry.id   AF-A0A1Y2H121-F1
#
_cell.length_a   1.000
_cell.length_b   1.000
_cell.length_c   1.000
_cell.angle_alpha   90.00
_cell.angle_beta   90.00
_cell.angle_gamma   90.00
#
_symmetry.space_group_name_H-M   'P 1'
#
loop_
_entity.id
_entity.type
_entity.pdbx_description
1 polymer ?
#
loop_
_entity_poly.entity_id
_entity_poly.type
_entity_poly.pdbx_seq_one_letter_code
_entity_poly.pdbx_strand_id
1 'polypeptide(L)'
;MVNLEWTPRLDKAFTKLYTKTKSAAAVIEERESGITLNSAELKTVKAVESILDNAKTQSPLYVDLELVRRVSALLLKYRDNDTDTEKEASEDWIHTMIKGSSIYVPKAAPRERTPELERLMDTFRAQAAEKEYQRMISCVDPTSSTSIANNIRQDIKDMKDIKAHAIGIVNVLYTGAAVFTAVFMISAHFTEDLGMRVLLAFAAFILIVACEAYLYSRHASSAVGGANRRKKAPKLPEDVVITTHTFSKEKSA
;
A
#
# COMPACT_ATOMS: atom_id res chain seq x y z
N MET A 1 13.84 -9.53 -7.12
CA MET A 1 14.39 -8.95 -8.36
C MET A 1 13.59 -7.71 -8.67
N VAL A 2 14.27 -6.58 -8.85
CA VAL A 2 13.64 -5.30 -9.18
C VAL A 2 13.75 -5.15 -10.69
N ASN A 3 12.61 -5.23 -11.35
CA ASN A 3 12.53 -5.23 -12.80
C ASN A 3 12.13 -3.83 -13.28
N LEU A 4 12.76 -3.35 -14.35
CA LEU A 4 12.52 -2.04 -14.96
C LEU A 4 11.92 -2.19 -16.35
N GLU A 5 11.06 -1.26 -16.76
CA GLU A 5 10.55 -1.26 -18.13
C GLU A 5 11.63 -0.93 -19.18
N TRP A 6 11.59 -1.60 -20.34
CA TRP A 6 12.51 -1.34 -21.47
C TRP A 6 12.27 0.05 -22.06
N THR A 7 13.33 0.86 -22.22
CA THR A 7 13.23 2.22 -22.76
C THR A 7 14.11 2.41 -24.00
N PRO A 8 13.77 3.37 -24.90
CA PRO A 8 14.59 3.68 -26.08
C PRO A 8 16.02 4.13 -25.74
N ARG A 9 16.24 4.64 -24.51
CA ARG A 9 17.56 5.06 -24.03
C ARG A 9 18.41 3.88 -23.61
N LEU A 10 17.81 2.92 -22.91
CA LEU A 10 18.45 1.64 -22.62
C LEU A 10 18.88 0.97 -23.92
N ASP A 11 17.98 0.91 -24.91
CA ASP A 11 18.25 0.28 -26.21
C ASP A 11 19.48 0.88 -26.92
N LYS A 12 19.60 2.22 -26.93
CA LYS A 12 20.78 2.92 -27.47
C LYS A 12 22.07 2.56 -26.71
N ALA A 13 22.03 2.52 -25.39
CA ALA A 13 23.20 2.18 -24.57
C ALA A 13 23.65 0.73 -24.78
N PHE A 14 22.70 -0.21 -24.86
CA PHE A 14 22.99 -1.62 -25.18
C PHE A 14 23.55 -1.78 -26.60
N THR A 15 22.99 -1.06 -27.56
CA THR A 15 23.49 -1.07 -28.95
C THR A 15 24.90 -0.49 -29.05
N LYS A 16 25.20 0.58 -28.31
CA LYS A 16 26.54 1.19 -28.23
C LYS A 16 27.56 0.21 -27.64
N LEU A 17 27.17 -0.55 -26.60
CA LEU A 17 28.01 -1.63 -26.08
C LEU A 17 28.21 -2.73 -27.11
N TYR A 18 27.16 -3.17 -27.79
CA TYR A 18 27.24 -4.25 -28.77
C TYR A 18 28.15 -3.92 -29.96
N THR A 19 28.07 -2.69 -30.48
CA THR A 19 28.98 -2.24 -31.56
C THR A 19 30.42 -2.11 -31.07
N LYS A 20 30.63 -1.69 -29.82
CA LYS A 20 31.96 -1.57 -29.22
C LYS A 20 32.58 -2.94 -28.90
N THR A 21 31.79 -3.91 -28.46
CA THR A 21 32.27 -5.29 -28.23
C THR A 21 32.53 -6.02 -29.54
N LYS A 22 31.70 -5.81 -30.58
CA LYS A 22 31.92 -6.40 -31.91
C LYS A 22 33.15 -5.83 -32.61
N SER A 23 33.38 -4.51 -32.50
CA SER A 23 34.61 -3.89 -32.99
C SER A 23 35.84 -4.34 -32.19
N ALA A 24 35.74 -4.46 -30.86
CA ALA A 24 36.82 -5.02 -30.04
C ALA A 24 37.11 -6.49 -30.38
N ALA A 25 36.09 -7.31 -30.65
CA ALA A 25 36.25 -8.70 -31.05
C ALA A 25 36.89 -8.84 -32.45
N ALA A 26 36.52 -7.96 -33.40
CA ALA A 26 37.15 -7.91 -34.73
C ALA A 26 38.61 -7.43 -34.67
N VAL A 27 38.93 -6.50 -33.76
CA VAL A 27 40.31 -6.00 -33.55
C VAL A 27 41.21 -7.06 -32.92
N ILE A 28 40.66 -7.92 -32.05
CA ILE A 28 41.38 -9.05 -31.44
C ILE A 28 41.77 -10.11 -32.50
N GLU A 29 41.09 -10.17 -33.64
CA GLU A 29 41.46 -11.06 -34.75
C GLU A 29 42.57 -10.49 -35.67
N GLU A 30 42.88 -9.19 -35.63
CA GLU A 30 43.79 -8.57 -36.61
C GLU A 30 45.07 -7.89 -36.08
N ARG A 31 45.23 -7.52 -34.79
CA ARG A 31 46.53 -6.98 -34.32
C ARG A 31 46.71 -6.88 -32.79
N GLU A 32 47.94 -7.16 -32.34
CA GLU A 32 48.47 -7.04 -30.96
C GLU A 32 48.50 -5.60 -30.38
N SER A 33 47.53 -4.73 -30.64
CA SER A 33 47.51 -3.37 -30.07
C SER A 33 46.51 -3.21 -28.93
N GLY A 34 46.99 -3.41 -27.70
CA GLY A 34 46.84 -2.42 -26.63
C GLY A 34 45.53 -2.34 -25.82
N ILE A 35 44.49 -3.11 -26.11
CA ILE A 35 43.29 -3.18 -25.24
C ILE A 35 42.95 -4.64 -24.97
N THR A 36 43.64 -5.24 -23.99
CA THR A 36 43.33 -6.59 -23.54
C THR A 36 42.11 -6.56 -22.61
N LEU A 37 40.93 -6.90 -23.11
CA LEU A 37 39.80 -7.31 -22.26
C LEU A 37 40.26 -8.52 -21.43
N ASN A 38 40.25 -8.39 -20.10
CA ASN A 38 40.62 -9.49 -19.21
C ASN A 38 39.64 -10.67 -19.42
N SER A 39 40.10 -11.93 -19.30
CA SER A 39 39.26 -13.13 -19.51
C SER A 39 37.99 -13.14 -18.65
N ALA A 40 38.02 -12.47 -17.50
CA ALA A 40 36.86 -12.25 -16.64
C ALA A 40 35.82 -11.31 -17.28
N GLU A 41 36.27 -10.27 -17.99
CA GLU A 41 35.41 -9.28 -18.63
C GLU A 41 34.76 -9.84 -19.90
N LEU A 42 35.50 -10.65 -20.66
CA LEU A 42 34.95 -11.37 -21.81
C LEU A 42 33.84 -12.36 -21.38
N LYS A 43 33.98 -12.98 -20.19
CA LYS A 43 32.93 -13.79 -19.58
C LYS A 43 31.73 -12.94 -19.17
N THR A 44 31.94 -11.73 -18.63
CA THR A 44 30.82 -10.83 -18.29
C THR A 44 30.08 -10.32 -19.53
N VAL A 45 30.78 -10.03 -20.63
CA VAL A 45 30.18 -9.58 -21.89
C VAL A 45 29.37 -10.70 -22.53
N LYS A 46 29.92 -11.91 -22.62
CA LYS A 46 29.18 -13.09 -23.11
C LYS A 46 27.98 -13.44 -22.22
N ALA A 47 28.11 -13.27 -20.90
CA ALA A 47 26.98 -13.44 -19.99
C ALA A 47 25.89 -12.39 -20.23
N VAL A 48 26.26 -11.12 -20.44
CA VAL A 48 25.31 -10.05 -20.80
C VAL A 48 24.63 -10.34 -22.13
N GLU A 49 25.34 -10.85 -23.14
CA GLU A 49 24.78 -11.25 -24.43
C GLU A 49 23.78 -12.41 -24.29
N SER A 50 24.12 -13.45 -23.52
CA SER A 50 23.20 -14.56 -23.25
C SER A 50 21.96 -14.16 -22.44
N ILE A 51 22.06 -13.13 -21.59
CA ILE A 51 20.93 -12.58 -20.84
C ILE A 51 20.10 -11.67 -21.74
N LEU A 52 20.73 -10.93 -22.66
CA LEU A 52 20.05 -10.10 -23.66
C LEU A 52 19.22 -10.95 -24.63
N ASP A 53 19.76 -12.07 -25.10
CA ASP A 53 19.05 -13.01 -25.96
C ASP A 53 17.91 -13.73 -25.21
N ASN A 54 18.12 -14.10 -23.94
CA ASN A 54 17.04 -14.60 -23.08
C ASN A 54 15.97 -13.55 -22.78
N ALA A 55 16.35 -12.28 -22.56
CA ALA A 55 15.42 -11.18 -22.28
C ALA A 55 14.54 -10.84 -23.49
N LYS A 56 15.09 -10.90 -24.71
CA LYS A 56 14.31 -10.78 -25.95
C LYS A 56 13.31 -11.94 -26.12
N THR A 57 13.63 -13.12 -25.60
CA THR A 57 12.82 -14.33 -25.78
C THR A 57 11.73 -14.48 -24.70
N GLN A 58 11.97 -14.05 -23.47
CA GLN A 58 11.05 -14.32 -22.34
C GLN A 58 10.00 -13.24 -22.07
N SER A 59 10.21 -11.98 -22.46
CA SER A 59 9.19 -10.92 -22.60
C SER A 59 9.91 -9.58 -22.71
N PRO A 60 9.72 -8.79 -23.78
CA PRO A 60 10.49 -7.57 -24.06
C PRO A 60 10.28 -6.41 -23.07
N LEU A 61 9.52 -6.61 -21.99
CA LEU A 61 9.02 -5.53 -21.16
C LEU A 61 9.88 -5.23 -19.94
N TYR A 62 10.77 -6.13 -19.49
CA TYR A 62 11.45 -5.98 -18.20
C TYR A 62 12.97 -6.24 -18.22
N VAL A 63 13.73 -5.41 -17.52
CA VAL A 63 15.20 -5.49 -17.37
C VAL A 63 15.57 -5.54 -15.89
N ASP A 64 16.48 -6.43 -15.50
CA ASP A 64 16.97 -6.48 -14.12
C ASP A 64 17.91 -5.30 -13.83
N LEU A 65 17.74 -4.64 -12.68
CA LEU A 65 18.53 -3.48 -12.26
C LEU A 65 20.03 -3.80 -12.18
N GLU A 66 20.39 -5.03 -11.77
CA GLU A 66 21.78 -5.44 -11.64
C GLU A 66 22.50 -5.45 -12.99
N LEU A 67 21.78 -5.80 -14.06
CA LEU A 67 22.33 -5.82 -15.41
C LEU A 67 22.58 -4.39 -15.92
N VAL A 68 21.65 -3.46 -15.69
CA VAL A 68 21.82 -2.03 -16.02
C VAL A 68 23.02 -1.43 -15.27
N ARG A 69 23.20 -1.81 -14.00
CA ARG A 69 24.37 -1.40 -13.19
C ARG A 69 25.69 -1.91 -13.76
N ARG A 70 25.73 -3.13 -14.28
CA ARG A 70 26.95 -3.71 -14.88
C ARG A 70 27.27 -3.06 -16.23
N VAL A 71 26.25 -2.82 -17.04
CA VAL A 71 26.35 -2.17 -18.36
C VAL A 71 26.90 -0.76 -18.27
N SER A 72 26.35 0.06 -17.37
CA SER A 72 26.85 1.41 -17.10
C SER A 72 28.29 1.41 -16.57
N ALA A 73 28.65 0.49 -15.67
CA ALA A 73 30.02 0.36 -15.18
C ALA A 73 31.02 0.01 -16.30
N LEU A 74 30.62 -0.84 -17.26
CA LEU A 74 31.45 -1.17 -18.43
C LEU A 74 31.56 0.03 -19.39
N LEU A 75 30.47 0.73 -19.67
CA LEU A 75 30.50 1.94 -20.51
C LEU A 75 31.41 3.02 -19.93
N LEU A 76 31.32 3.26 -18.62
CA LEU A 76 32.17 4.23 -17.91
C LEU A 76 33.63 3.82 -17.90
N LYS A 77 33.93 2.52 -17.78
CA LYS A 77 35.31 2.00 -17.76
C LYS A 77 35.98 2.08 -19.12
N TYR A 78 35.23 1.77 -20.19
CA TYR A 78 35.70 1.78 -21.57
C TYR A 78 35.42 3.11 -22.28
N ARG A 79 35.19 4.18 -21.52
CA ARG A 79 35.05 5.53 -22.05
C ARG A 79 36.41 5.99 -22.59
N ASP A 80 36.47 6.29 -23.88
CA ASP A 80 37.61 7.01 -24.43
C ASP A 80 37.56 8.45 -23.91
N ASN A 81 38.71 9.01 -23.53
CA ASN A 81 38.82 10.41 -23.09
C ASN A 81 38.56 11.42 -24.24
N ASP A 82 38.33 10.92 -25.46
CA ASP A 82 38.20 11.69 -26.71
C ASP A 82 36.76 12.11 -27.04
N THR A 83 35.77 11.74 -26.22
CA THR A 83 34.39 12.20 -26.43
C THR A 83 34.20 13.60 -25.84
N ASP A 84 34.45 14.62 -26.66
CA ASP A 84 34.37 16.06 -26.30
C ASP A 84 32.98 16.59 -25.92
N THR A 85 31.95 15.74 -25.88
CA THR A 85 30.57 16.13 -25.55
C THR A 85 30.20 15.69 -24.14
N GLU A 86 30.20 16.64 -23.19
CA GLU A 86 29.71 16.45 -21.80
C GLU A 86 28.31 15.79 -21.74
N LYS A 87 27.50 15.99 -22.78
CA LYS A 87 26.18 15.37 -22.93
C LYS A 87 26.24 13.85 -23.03
N GLU A 88 27.15 13.28 -23.81
CA GLU A 88 27.30 11.82 -23.92
C GLU A 88 27.85 11.21 -22.64
N ALA A 89 28.78 11.89 -21.98
CA ALA A 89 29.32 11.46 -20.70
C ALA A 89 28.24 11.39 -19.60
N SER A 90 27.19 12.22 -19.69
CA SER A 90 26.06 12.19 -18.76
C SER A 90 25.05 11.07 -19.07
N GLU A 91 25.01 10.58 -20.31
CA GLU A 91 24.07 9.54 -20.76
C GLU A 91 24.47 8.13 -20.31
N ASP A 92 25.77 7.89 -20.09
CA ASP A 92 26.31 6.59 -19.66
C ASP A 92 26.08 6.28 -18.16
N TRP A 93 25.62 7.26 -17.38
CA TRP A 93 25.33 7.07 -15.96
C TRP A 93 24.02 6.32 -15.73
N ILE A 94 24.02 5.44 -14.71
CA ILE A 94 22.86 4.64 -14.29
C ILE A 94 21.59 5.49 -14.14
N HIS A 95 21.69 6.63 -13.45
CA HIS A 95 20.54 7.48 -13.17
C HIS A 95 19.93 8.09 -14.45
N THR A 96 20.73 8.30 -15.50
CA THR A 96 20.27 8.79 -16.80
C THR A 96 19.65 7.68 -17.63
N MET A 97 20.22 6.48 -17.57
CA MET A 97 19.70 5.28 -18.26
C MET A 97 18.33 4.83 -17.70
N ILE A 98 18.13 4.97 -16.39
CA ILE A 98 16.90 4.60 -15.68
C ILE A 98 15.84 5.73 -15.73
N LYS A 99 16.21 6.93 -16.21
CA LYS A 99 15.29 8.06 -16.25
C LYS A 99 14.14 7.79 -17.23
N GLY A 100 12.95 7.56 -16.68
CA GLY A 100 11.72 7.27 -17.44
C GLY A 100 11.30 5.80 -17.44
N SER A 101 12.03 4.90 -16.78
CA SER A 101 11.58 3.52 -16.58
C SER A 101 10.71 3.37 -15.33
N SER A 102 9.61 2.64 -15.43
CA SER A 102 8.79 2.26 -14.28
C SER A 102 9.37 1.04 -13.55
N ILE A 103 9.15 0.97 -12.23
CA ILE A 103 9.53 -0.19 -11.41
C ILE A 103 8.40 -1.21 -11.47
N TYR A 104 8.69 -2.39 -12.00
CA TYR A 104 7.77 -3.52 -12.00
C TYR A 104 7.87 -4.29 -10.68
N VAL A 105 6.78 -4.27 -9.92
CA VAL A 105 6.59 -5.15 -8.76
C VAL A 105 5.74 -6.33 -9.23
N PRO A 106 6.26 -7.58 -9.17
CA PRO A 106 5.49 -8.74 -9.58
C PRO A 106 4.22 -8.82 -8.73
N LYS A 107 3.07 -9.01 -9.40
CA LYS A 107 1.80 -9.19 -8.72
C LYS A 107 1.91 -10.42 -7.83
N ALA A 108 1.68 -10.25 -6.52
CA ALA A 108 1.69 -11.35 -5.57
C ALA A 108 0.76 -12.47 -6.08
N ALA A 109 1.26 -13.71 -6.08
CA ALA A 109 0.47 -14.86 -6.49
C ALA A 109 -0.85 -14.88 -5.68
N PRO A 110 -1.99 -15.22 -6.32
CA PRO A 110 -3.24 -15.33 -5.59
C PRO A 110 -3.06 -16.33 -4.45
N ARG A 111 -3.34 -15.89 -3.21
CA ARG A 111 -3.29 -16.79 -2.06
C ARG A 111 -4.28 -17.93 -2.29
N GLU A 112 -3.80 -19.17 -2.25
CA GLU A 112 -4.67 -20.35 -2.31
C GLU A 112 -5.70 -20.28 -1.20
N ARG A 113 -6.98 -20.39 -1.58
CA ARG A 113 -8.09 -20.31 -0.63
C ARG A 113 -8.12 -21.60 0.18
N THR A 114 -7.99 -21.48 1.49
CA THR A 114 -8.14 -22.61 2.40
C THR A 114 -9.59 -23.10 2.37
N PRO A 115 -9.85 -24.42 2.45
CA PRO A 115 -11.22 -24.96 2.38
C PRO A 115 -12.13 -24.45 3.51
N GLU A 116 -11.54 -24.06 4.65
CA GLU A 116 -12.26 -23.41 5.75
C GLU A 116 -12.80 -22.03 5.36
N LEU A 117 -12.05 -21.27 4.56
CA LEU A 117 -12.44 -19.93 4.11
C LEU A 117 -13.61 -20.00 3.13
N GLU A 118 -13.62 -21.02 2.27
CA GLU A 118 -14.71 -21.20 1.31
C GLU A 118 -16.02 -21.54 2.01
N ARG A 119 -15.98 -22.45 3.00
CA ARG A 119 -17.13 -22.75 3.87
C ARG A 119 -17.64 -21.49 4.57
N LEU A 120 -16.75 -20.66 5.11
CA LEU A 120 -17.14 -19.39 5.72
C LEU A 120 -17.78 -18.44 4.70
N MET A 121 -17.22 -18.33 3.50
CA MET A 121 -17.81 -17.51 2.43
C MET A 121 -19.21 -17.99 2.06
N ASP A 122 -19.44 -19.29 2.01
CA ASP A 122 -20.76 -19.84 1.70
C ASP A 122 -21.77 -19.57 2.83
N THR A 123 -21.34 -19.64 4.10
CA THR A 123 -22.19 -19.22 5.21
C THR A 123 -22.55 -17.73 5.15
N PHE A 124 -21.60 -16.85 4.79
CA PHE A 124 -21.88 -15.43 4.64
C PHE A 124 -22.80 -15.13 3.46
N ARG A 125 -22.66 -15.85 2.34
CA ARG A 125 -23.57 -15.74 1.20
C ARG A 125 -24.98 -16.18 1.56
N ALA A 126 -25.12 -17.29 2.29
CA ALA A 126 -26.41 -17.76 2.78
C ALA A 126 -27.08 -16.74 3.72
N GLN A 127 -26.31 -16.17 4.66
CA GLN A 127 -26.81 -15.12 5.56
C GLN A 127 -27.23 -13.85 4.81
N ALA A 128 -26.47 -13.45 3.78
CA ALA A 128 -26.80 -12.29 2.96
C ALA A 128 -28.08 -12.53 2.15
N ALA A 129 -28.24 -13.71 1.57
CA ALA A 129 -29.44 -14.11 0.84
C ALA A 129 -30.67 -14.16 1.74
N GLU A 130 -30.53 -14.72 2.95
CA GLU A 130 -31.61 -14.75 3.96
C GLU A 130 -32.02 -13.33 4.37
N LYS A 131 -31.05 -12.43 4.59
CA LYS A 131 -31.34 -11.03 4.92
C LYS A 131 -32.10 -10.32 3.80
N GLU A 132 -31.73 -10.56 2.55
CA GLU A 132 -32.41 -9.99 1.40
C GLU A 132 -33.82 -10.57 1.22
N TYR A 133 -33.97 -11.89 1.42
CA TYR A 133 -35.28 -12.54 1.44
C TYR A 133 -36.19 -11.93 2.53
N GLN A 134 -35.69 -11.80 3.76
CA GLN A 134 -36.41 -11.15 4.86
C GLN A 134 -36.82 -9.72 4.53
N ARG A 135 -35.97 -8.96 3.82
CA ARG A 135 -36.30 -7.61 3.36
C ARG A 135 -37.46 -7.63 2.36
N MET A 136 -37.46 -8.55 1.40
CA MET A 136 -38.54 -8.68 0.41
C MET A 136 -39.88 -9.08 1.05
N ILE A 137 -39.88 -9.98 2.04
CA ILE A 137 -41.12 -10.45 2.69
C ILE A 137 -41.59 -9.53 3.83
N SER A 138 -40.73 -8.65 4.34
CA SER A 138 -41.06 -7.74 5.47
C SER A 138 -42.22 -6.77 5.19
N CYS A 139 -42.54 -6.52 3.92
CA CYS A 139 -43.64 -5.65 3.51
C CYS A 139 -45.00 -6.38 3.39
N VAL A 140 -45.02 -7.72 3.39
CA VAL A 140 -46.22 -8.53 3.14
C VAL A 140 -46.84 -9.05 4.44
N ASP A 141 -46.02 -9.34 5.46
CA ASP A 141 -46.49 -9.82 6.76
C ASP A 141 -46.22 -8.78 7.88
N PRO A 142 -47.19 -7.93 8.24
CA PRO A 142 -47.05 -6.99 9.36
C PRO A 142 -47.04 -7.67 10.74
N THR A 143 -47.32 -8.98 10.82
CA THR A 143 -47.45 -9.77 12.06
C THR A 143 -46.28 -10.72 12.35
N SER A 144 -45.31 -10.84 11.44
CA SER A 144 -44.14 -11.69 11.65
C SER A 144 -43.22 -11.07 12.70
N SER A 145 -43.03 -11.75 13.84
CA SER A 145 -42.16 -11.36 14.97
C SER A 145 -40.72 -11.01 14.56
N THR A 146 -40.27 -11.46 13.39
CA THR A 146 -38.97 -11.15 12.79
C THR A 146 -38.86 -9.68 12.33
N SER A 147 -39.95 -9.06 11.85
CA SER A 147 -39.93 -7.65 11.43
C SER A 147 -39.76 -6.72 12.64
N ILE A 148 -40.44 -7.03 13.74
CA ILE A 148 -40.33 -6.29 15.01
C ILE A 148 -38.91 -6.41 15.58
N ALA A 149 -38.33 -7.62 15.60
CA ALA A 149 -36.96 -7.82 16.10
C ALA A 149 -35.90 -7.12 15.24
N ASN A 150 -36.07 -7.07 13.91
CA ASN A 150 -35.16 -6.37 13.00
C ASN A 150 -35.31 -4.84 13.12
N ASN A 151 -36.53 -4.33 13.23
CA ASN A 151 -36.78 -2.90 13.52
C ASN A 151 -36.18 -2.50 14.87
N ILE A 152 -36.39 -3.29 15.93
CA ILE A 152 -35.80 -3.04 17.25
C ILE A 152 -34.26 -3.06 17.19
N ARG A 153 -33.65 -3.99 16.43
CA ARG A 153 -32.19 -4.02 16.28
C ARG A 153 -31.66 -2.81 15.54
N GLN A 154 -32.39 -2.34 14.53
CA GLN A 154 -32.04 -1.14 13.79
C GLN A 154 -32.19 0.10 14.68
N ASP A 155 -33.30 0.22 15.41
CA ASP A 155 -33.54 1.27 16.39
C ASP A 155 -32.46 1.28 17.49
N ILE A 156 -32.06 0.11 18.01
CA ILE A 156 -30.98 0.03 19.01
C ILE A 156 -29.64 0.48 18.44
N LYS A 157 -29.36 0.21 17.16
CA LYS A 157 -28.13 0.65 16.50
C LYS A 157 -28.16 2.18 16.30
N ASP A 158 -29.27 2.69 15.81
CA ASP A 158 -29.46 4.12 15.57
C ASP A 158 -29.42 4.89 16.91
N MET A 159 -29.99 4.33 17.98
CA MET A 159 -29.87 4.88 19.33
C MET A 159 -28.42 4.90 19.84
N LYS A 160 -27.59 3.91 19.50
CA LYS A 160 -26.18 3.89 19.90
C LYS A 160 -25.38 4.97 19.18
N ASP A 161 -25.64 5.15 17.88
CA ASP A 161 -24.97 6.17 17.09
C ASP A 161 -25.39 7.58 17.56
N ILE A 162 -26.68 7.80 17.84
CA ILE A 162 -27.18 9.05 18.43
C ILE A 162 -26.56 9.31 19.81
N LYS A 163 -26.47 8.28 20.67
CA LYS A 163 -25.84 8.43 22.00
C LYS A 163 -24.36 8.80 21.89
N ALA A 164 -23.63 8.19 20.96
CA ALA A 164 -22.22 8.49 20.76
C ALA A 164 -22.01 9.96 20.33
N HIS A 165 -22.83 10.44 19.38
CA HIS A 165 -22.79 11.84 18.96
C HIS A 165 -23.22 12.81 20.08
N ALA A 166 -24.25 12.47 20.84
CA ALA A 166 -24.73 13.29 21.96
C ALA A 166 -23.66 13.43 23.06
N ILE A 167 -22.98 12.34 23.42
CA ILE A 167 -21.88 12.36 24.40
C ILE A 167 -20.74 13.26 23.91
N GLY A 168 -20.41 13.21 22.62
CA GLY A 168 -19.39 14.08 22.03
C GLY A 168 -19.74 15.57 22.17
N ILE A 169 -20.99 15.94 21.84
CA ILE A 169 -21.45 17.34 21.96
C ILE A 169 -21.42 17.80 23.41
N VAL A 170 -21.90 16.98 24.35
CA VAL A 170 -21.90 17.32 25.77
C VAL A 170 -20.47 17.50 26.30
N ASN A 171 -19.53 16.66 25.86
CA ASN A 171 -18.13 16.79 26.26
C ASN A 171 -17.52 18.13 25.82
N VAL A 172 -17.70 18.51 24.54
CA VAL A 172 -17.18 19.77 23.99
C VAL A 172 -17.79 20.99 24.70
N LEU A 173 -19.10 20.94 24.99
CA LEU A 173 -19.76 22.01 25.73
C LEU A 173 -19.26 22.10 27.17
N TYR A 174 -19.03 20.97 27.82
CA TYR A 174 -18.54 20.93 29.20
C TYR A 174 -17.13 21.50 29.33
N THR A 175 -16.21 21.09 28.46
CA THR A 175 -14.82 21.60 28.47
C THR A 175 -14.77 23.06 28.06
N GLY A 176 -15.55 23.47 27.05
CA GLY A 176 -15.69 24.87 26.68
C GLY A 176 -16.20 25.75 27.82
N ALA A 177 -17.28 25.34 28.49
CA ALA A 177 -17.83 26.07 29.65
C ALA A 177 -16.82 26.16 30.81
N ALA A 178 -16.08 25.08 31.09
CA ALA A 178 -15.04 25.07 32.10
C ALA A 178 -13.92 26.07 31.78
N VAL A 179 -13.44 26.11 30.53
CA VAL A 179 -12.42 27.06 30.09
C VAL A 179 -12.93 28.50 30.15
N PHE A 180 -14.15 28.75 29.68
CA PHE A 180 -14.75 30.08 29.72
C PHE A 180 -14.83 30.62 31.15
N THR A 181 -15.35 29.82 32.08
CA THR A 181 -15.48 30.21 33.50
C THR A 181 -14.13 30.39 34.18
N ALA A 182 -13.15 29.52 33.91
CA ALA A 182 -11.80 29.65 34.44
C ALA A 182 -11.12 30.94 33.97
N VAL A 183 -11.16 31.22 32.65
CA VAL A 183 -10.55 32.42 32.08
C VAL A 183 -11.29 33.69 32.50
N PHE A 184 -12.61 33.62 32.66
CA PHE A 184 -13.40 34.73 33.19
C PHE A 184 -12.98 35.07 34.63
N MET A 185 -12.79 34.07 35.51
CA MET A 185 -12.27 34.29 36.86
C MET A 185 -10.84 34.83 36.87
N ILE A 186 -9.95 34.28 36.02
CA ILE A 186 -8.55 34.72 35.93
C ILE A 186 -8.47 36.17 35.43
N SER A 187 -9.23 36.51 34.39
CA SER A 187 -9.25 37.86 33.82
C SER A 187 -9.75 38.91 34.80
N ALA A 188 -10.52 38.51 35.82
CA ALA A 188 -10.93 39.40 36.89
C ALA A 188 -9.76 39.95 37.71
N HIS A 189 -8.61 39.27 37.73
CA HIS A 189 -7.39 39.74 38.38
C HIS A 189 -6.56 40.69 37.52
N PHE A 190 -6.73 40.68 36.19
CA PHE A 190 -5.92 41.47 35.26
C PHE A 190 -6.60 42.74 34.75
N THR A 191 -7.93 42.79 34.73
CA THR A 191 -8.69 43.90 34.19
C THR A 191 -9.97 44.10 34.99
N GLU A 192 -10.31 45.35 35.32
CA GLU A 192 -11.56 45.70 36.01
C GLU A 192 -12.77 45.82 35.08
N ASP A 193 -12.53 46.06 33.78
CA ASP A 193 -13.58 46.19 32.78
C ASP A 193 -14.23 44.83 32.43
N LEU A 194 -15.55 44.76 32.58
CA LEU A 194 -16.37 43.59 32.27
C LEU A 194 -16.26 43.18 30.80
N GLY A 195 -16.20 44.15 29.87
CA GLY A 195 -16.17 43.86 28.44
C GLY A 195 -14.91 43.09 28.03
N MET A 196 -13.77 43.53 28.53
CA MET A 196 -12.47 42.89 28.28
C MET A 196 -12.39 41.49 28.90
N ARG A 197 -12.98 41.27 30.08
CA ARG A 197 -13.05 39.94 30.70
C ARG A 197 -13.82 38.93 29.84
N VAL A 198 -14.99 39.33 29.36
CA VAL A 198 -15.82 38.48 28.50
C VAL A 198 -15.13 38.20 27.18
N LEU A 199 -14.48 39.22 26.58
CA LEU A 199 -13.78 39.07 25.30
C LEU A 199 -12.61 38.08 25.41
N LEU A 200 -11.81 38.15 26.47
CA LEU A 200 -10.69 37.24 26.70
C LEU A 200 -11.18 35.80 26.96
N ALA A 201 -12.20 35.64 27.80
CA ALA A 201 -12.82 34.33 28.07
C ALA A 201 -13.41 33.70 26.80
N PHE A 202 -14.06 34.50 25.96
CA PHE A 202 -14.63 34.04 24.70
C PHE A 202 -13.56 33.66 23.66
N ALA A 203 -12.45 34.42 23.59
CA ALA A 203 -11.33 34.08 22.73
C ALA A 203 -10.71 32.72 23.12
N ALA A 204 -10.52 32.47 24.42
CA ALA A 204 -10.05 31.18 24.92
C ALA A 204 -11.04 30.03 24.66
N PHE A 205 -12.34 30.29 24.78
CA PHE A 205 -13.40 29.33 24.43
C PHE A 205 -13.33 28.91 22.95
N ILE A 206 -13.16 29.85 22.03
CA ILE A 206 -13.05 29.53 20.60
C ILE A 206 -11.83 28.64 20.33
N LEU A 207 -10.69 28.95 20.94
CA LEU A 207 -9.46 28.17 20.77
C LEU A 207 -9.62 26.73 21.26
N ILE A 208 -10.26 26.51 22.42
CA ILE A 208 -10.44 25.15 22.94
C ILE A 208 -11.44 24.35 22.11
N VAL A 209 -12.55 24.97 21.67
CA VAL A 209 -13.53 24.31 20.81
C VAL A 209 -12.91 23.92 19.46
N ALA A 210 -12.08 24.78 18.87
CA ALA A 210 -11.34 24.46 17.66
C ALA A 210 -10.34 23.30 17.88
N CYS A 211 -9.64 23.29 19.03
CA CYS A 211 -8.74 22.21 19.42
C CYS A 211 -9.48 20.87 19.56
N GLU A 212 -10.62 20.86 20.24
CA GLU A 212 -11.45 19.65 20.38
C GLU A 212 -12.02 19.18 19.06
N ALA A 213 -12.52 20.08 18.21
CA ALA A 213 -13.01 19.73 16.88
C ALA A 213 -11.91 19.12 16.00
N TYR A 214 -10.69 19.67 16.07
CA TYR A 214 -9.53 19.10 15.38
C TYR A 214 -9.18 17.71 15.92
N LEU A 215 -9.15 17.52 17.24
CA LEU A 215 -8.91 16.23 17.87
C LEU A 215 -9.99 15.21 17.48
N TYR A 216 -11.26 15.61 17.42
CA TYR A 216 -12.36 14.76 16.99
C TYR A 216 -12.20 14.32 15.54
N SER A 217 -11.88 15.24 14.62
CA SER A 217 -11.62 14.92 13.21
C SER A 217 -10.43 13.96 13.04
N ARG A 218 -9.36 14.17 13.79
CA ARG A 218 -8.18 13.29 13.78
C ARG A 218 -8.47 11.89 14.36
N HIS A 219 -9.25 11.82 15.43
CA HIS A 219 -9.65 10.53 16.01
C HIS A 219 -10.67 9.80 15.12
N ALA A 220 -11.59 10.51 14.48
CA ALA A 220 -12.53 9.93 13.52
C ALA A 220 -11.79 9.31 12.31
N SER A 221 -10.80 10.00 11.74
CA SER A 221 -9.97 9.47 10.65
C SER A 221 -9.07 8.30 11.11
N SER A 222 -8.58 8.33 12.35
CA SER A 222 -7.82 7.21 12.93
C SER A 222 -8.70 5.98 13.24
N ALA A 223 -9.98 6.18 13.58
CA ALA A 223 -10.94 5.10 13.77
C ALA A 223 -11.32 4.41 12.45
N VAL A 224 -11.36 5.16 11.34
CA VAL A 224 -11.54 4.61 9.98
C VAL A 224 -10.34 3.77 9.54
N GLY A 225 -9.11 4.10 9.98
CA GLY A 225 -7.90 3.29 9.72
C GLY A 225 -7.60 2.19 10.76
N GLY A 226 -8.27 2.20 11.92
CA GLY A 226 -7.95 1.37 13.09
C GLY A 226 -8.88 0.18 13.35
N ALA A 227 -9.93 -0.01 12.55
CA ALA A 227 -10.93 -1.07 12.72
C ALA A 227 -10.42 -2.50 12.48
N ASN A 228 -9.10 -2.69 12.29
CA ASN A 228 -8.45 -4.00 12.17
C ASN A 228 -7.89 -4.54 13.50
N ARG A 229 -8.26 -3.96 14.65
CA ARG A 229 -8.07 -4.64 15.94
C ARG A 229 -9.09 -5.77 16.05
N ARG A 230 -8.64 -6.96 15.63
CA ARG A 230 -9.14 -8.31 15.98
C ARG A 230 -10.22 -8.27 17.06
N LYS A 231 -11.48 -8.23 16.65
CA LYS A 231 -12.56 -8.79 17.47
C LYS A 231 -12.19 -10.26 17.64
N LYS A 232 -11.87 -10.70 18.87
CA LYS A 232 -11.74 -12.12 19.19
C LYS A 232 -12.98 -12.80 18.59
N ALA A 233 -12.75 -13.78 17.73
CA ALA A 233 -13.82 -14.53 17.10
C ALA A 233 -14.80 -14.99 18.20
N PRO A 234 -16.13 -14.84 17.99
CA PRO A 234 -17.09 -15.42 18.91
C PRO A 234 -16.78 -16.91 19.03
N LYS A 235 -16.67 -17.42 20.26
CA LYS A 235 -16.53 -18.86 20.50
C LYS A 235 -17.69 -19.55 19.79
N LEU A 236 -17.36 -20.48 18.91
CA LEU A 236 -18.32 -21.30 18.18
C LEU A 236 -19.24 -22.02 19.20
N PRO A 237 -20.53 -22.19 18.89
CA PRO A 237 -21.44 -22.94 19.73
C PRO A 237 -20.93 -24.38 19.89
N GLU A 238 -21.02 -24.90 21.12
CA GLU A 238 -20.38 -26.13 21.63
C GLU A 238 -20.92 -27.43 20.99
N ASP A 239 -21.89 -27.29 20.09
CA ASP A 239 -22.68 -28.32 19.44
C ASP A 239 -22.14 -28.77 18.06
N VAL A 240 -21.01 -28.21 17.59
CA VAL A 240 -20.32 -28.73 16.40
C VAL A 240 -19.34 -29.84 16.81
N VAL A 241 -19.87 -31.06 16.94
CA VAL A 241 -19.06 -32.28 17.05
C VAL A 241 -18.26 -32.44 15.75
N ILE A 242 -16.97 -32.15 15.80
CA ILE A 242 -16.05 -32.47 14.70
C ILE A 242 -15.80 -33.98 14.76
N THR A 243 -16.59 -34.75 14.00
CA THR A 243 -16.31 -36.16 13.76
C THR A 243 -15.07 -36.24 12.88
N THR A 244 -13.90 -36.40 13.49
CA THR A 244 -12.67 -36.70 12.77
C THR A 244 -12.76 -38.12 12.22
N HIS A 245 -13.18 -38.26 10.96
CA HIS A 245 -13.00 -39.51 10.23
C HIS A 245 -11.52 -39.65 9.85
N THR A 246 -10.79 -40.42 10.65
CA THR A 246 -9.46 -40.93 10.28
C THR A 246 -9.64 -41.96 9.17
N PHE A 247 -9.29 -41.61 7.93
CA PHE A 247 -9.22 -42.57 6.84
C PHE A 247 -7.97 -43.45 7.05
N SER A 248 -8.18 -44.66 7.57
CA SER A 248 -7.15 -45.69 7.66
C SER A 248 -6.85 -46.18 6.25
N LYS A 249 -5.57 -46.11 5.88
CA LYS A 249 -5.03 -46.52 4.59
C LYS A 249 -4.91 -48.05 4.58
N GLU A 250 -5.88 -48.75 4.01
CA GLU A 250 -5.79 -50.19 3.81
C GLU A 250 -4.88 -50.48 2.61
N LYS A 251 -3.86 -51.32 2.88
CA LYS A 251 -2.80 -51.71 1.96
C LYS A 251 -3.32 -52.67 0.89
N SER A 252 -2.84 -52.45 -0.32
CA SER A 252 -2.77 -53.41 -1.41
C SER A 252 -2.18 -54.76 -0.95
N ALA A 253 -2.84 -55.84 -1.37
CA ALA A 253 -2.26 -57.16 -1.63
C ALA A 253 -2.80 -57.62 -2.99
#